data_AF-A0A1H9U7B6-F1
#
_entry.id   AF-A0A1H9U7B6-F1
#
_cell.length_a   1.000
_cell.length_b   1.000
_cell.length_c   1.000
_cell.angle_alpha   90.00
_cell.angle_beta   90.00
_cell.angle_gamma   90.00
#
_symmetry.space_group_name_H-M   'P 1'
#
loop_
_entity.id
_entity.type
_entity.pdbx_description
1 polymer ?
#
loop_
_entity_poly.entity_id
_entity_poly.type
_entity_poly.pdbx_seq_one_letter_code
_entity_poly.pdbx_strand_id
1 'polypeptide(L)' 'MRRSKNRGFGIALGVAIGTSVGVAVNQVAVSIAIGIVVGLIFGSILDKRSQQQEK' A
#
# COMPACT_ATOMS: atom_id res chain seq x y z
N MET A 1 8.35 21.01 5.76
CA MET A 1 7.59 20.24 4.76
C MET A 1 6.86 19.07 5.43
N ARG A 2 5.59 19.22 5.81
CA ARG A 2 4.74 18.06 6.09
C ARG A 2 4.26 17.51 4.74
N ARG A 3 5.13 16.76 4.05
CA ARG A 3 4.71 16.09 2.82
C ARG A 3 3.69 15.01 3.22
N SER A 4 2.53 15.02 2.59
CA SER A 4 1.55 13.92 2.58
C SER A 4 2.26 12.60 2.24
N LYS A 5 2.79 11.92 3.26
CA LYS A 5 3.70 10.77 3.14
C LYS A 5 2.92 9.44 3.14
N ASN A 6 1.62 9.48 3.38
CA ASN A 6 0.82 8.29 3.66
C ASN A 6 0.44 7.52 2.39
N ARG A 7 0.25 8.21 1.27
CA ARG A 7 -0.16 7.57 0.00
C ARG A 7 0.95 6.73 -0.61
N GLY A 8 2.19 7.25 -0.61
CA GLY A 8 3.36 6.50 -1.07
C GLY A 8 3.73 5.32 -0.16
N PHE A 9 3.45 5.44 1.14
CA PHE A 9 3.69 4.37 2.11
C PHE A 9 2.79 3.16 1.89
N GLY A 10 1.50 3.37 1.58
CA GLY A 10 0.57 2.28 1.29
C GLY A 10 0.99 1.45 0.06
N ILE A 11 1.42 2.13 -1.01
CA ILE A 11 1.91 1.45 -2.23
C ILE A 11 3.22 0.71 -1.95
N ALA A 12 4.18 1.34 -1.27
CA ALA A 12 5.45 0.69 -0.93
C ALA A 12 5.26 -0.56 -0.06
N LEU A 13 4.38 -0.50 0.93
CA LEU A 13 4.03 -1.63 1.78
C LEU A 13 3.34 -2.75 0.99
N GLY A 14 2.36 -2.39 0.16
CA GLY A 14 1.63 -3.32 -0.70
C GLY A 14 2.55 -4.05 -1.69
N VAL A 15 3.50 -3.35 -2.30
CA VAL A 15 4.49 -3.93 -3.21
C VAL A 15 5.48 -4.82 -2.46
N ALA A 16 5.99 -4.40 -1.31
CA ALA A 16 6.92 -5.20 -0.51
C ALA A 16 6.32 -6.55 -0.09
N ILE A 17 5.07 -6.54 0.42
CA ILE A 17 4.36 -7.76 0.84
C ILE A 17 3.93 -8.58 -0.38
N GLY A 18 3.35 -7.94 -1.41
CA GLY A 18 2.88 -8.63 -2.61
C GLY A 18 4.00 -9.33 -3.39
N THR A 19 5.20 -8.74 -3.40
CA THR A 19 6.38 -9.34 -4.07
C THR A 19 6.93 -10.51 -3.27
N SER A 20 7.09 -10.36 -1.95
CA SER A 20 7.62 -11.44 -1.10
C SER A 20 6.69 -12.66 -1.04
N VAL A 21 5.38 -12.45 -0.97
CA VAL A 21 4.38 -13.54 -1.08
C VAL A 21 4.36 -14.12 -2.50
N GLY A 22 4.49 -13.29 -3.53
CA GLY A 22 4.51 -13.71 -4.92
C GLY A 22 5.64 -14.65 -5.30
N VAL A 23 6.84 -14.31 -4.81
CA VAL A 23 8.03 -15.13 -5.00
C VAL A 23 7.86 -16.48 -4.31
N ALA A 24 7.27 -16.53 -3.12
CA ALA A 24 7.02 -17.77 -2.40
C ALA A 24 6.00 -18.70 -3.10
N VAL A 25 5.00 -18.12 -3.77
CA VAL A 25 3.92 -18.88 -4.43
C VAL A 25 4.21 -19.15 -5.92
N ASN A 26 5.38 -18.71 -6.44
CA ASN A 26 5.74 -18.78 -7.86
C ASN A 26 4.74 -18.08 -8.80
N GLN A 27 3.85 -17.23 -8.25
CA GLN A 27 2.76 -16.55 -8.95
C GLN A 27 2.84 -15.03 -8.72
N VAL A 28 4.01 -14.48 -9.03
CA VAL A 28 4.39 -13.08 -8.74
C VAL A 28 3.42 -12.07 -9.37
N ALA A 29 2.90 -12.36 -10.57
CA ALA A 29 1.98 -11.45 -11.27
C ALA A 29 0.67 -11.23 -10.49
N VAL A 30 0.09 -12.31 -9.96
CA VAL A 30 -1.19 -12.26 -9.23
C VAL A 30 -1.01 -11.59 -7.87
N SER A 31 0.06 -11.93 -7.15
CA SER A 31 0.32 -11.40 -5.82
C SER A 31 0.71 -9.92 -5.83
N ILE A 32 1.42 -9.44 -6.87
CA ILE A 32 1.72 -8.01 -7.03
C ILE A 32 0.44 -7.23 -7.29
N ALA A 33 -0.45 -7.73 -8.15
CA ALA A 33 -1.75 -7.08 -8.39
C ALA A 33 -2.56 -6.95 -7.10
N ILE A 34 -2.63 -8.03 -6.31
CA ILE A 34 -3.30 -8.04 -5.00
C ILE A 34 -2.59 -7.08 -4.03
N GLY A 35 -1.26 -7.13 -3.94
CA GLY A 35 -0.46 -6.27 -3.06
C GLY A 35 -0.65 -4.78 -3.36
N ILE A 36 -0.71 -4.39 -4.64
CA ILE A 36 -0.97 -3.02 -5.06
C ILE A 36 -2.40 -2.59 -4.67
N VAL A 37 -3.41 -3.40 -4.96
CA VAL A 37 -4.81 -3.10 -4.61
C VAL A 37 -4.97 -2.93 -3.10
N VAL A 38 -4.42 -3.86 -2.31
CA VAL A 38 -4.44 -3.79 -0.84
C VAL A 38 -3.68 -2.55 -0.35
N GLY A 39 -2.49 -2.29 -0.89
CA GLY A 39 -1.68 -1.12 -0.55
C GLY A 39 -2.37 0.21 -0.86
N LEU A 40 -3.11 0.29 -1.96
CA LEU A 40 -3.90 1.47 -2.33
C LEU A 40 -5.11 1.67 -1.42
N ILE A 41 -5.81 0.60 -1.05
CA ILE A 41 -6.95 0.65 -0.11
C ILE A 41 -6.46 1.11 1.26
N PHE A 42 -5.43 0.47 1.81
CA PHE A 42 -4.84 0.84 3.10
C PHE A 42 -4.27 2.26 3.07
N GLY A 43 -3.53 2.61 2.02
CA GLY A 43 -3.01 3.96 1.83
C GLY A 43 -4.10 5.02 1.75
N SER A 44 -5.22 4.74 1.08
CA SER A 44 -6.36 5.66 0.99
C SER A 44 -7.13 5.79 2.30
N ILE A 45 -7.30 4.71 3.06
CA ILE A 45 -7.93 4.74 4.39
C ILE A 45 -7.06 5.55 5.36
N LEU A 46 -5.74 5.34 5.34
CA LEU A 46 -4.80 6.03 6.22
C LEU A 46 -4.63 7.51 5.84
N ASP A 47 -4.68 7.83 4.55
CA ASP A 47 -4.74 9.22 4.06
C ASP A 47 -6.02 9.91 4.54
N LYS A 48 -7.19 9.27 4.39
CA LYS A 48 -8.46 9.80 4.94
C LYS A 48 -8.40 10.06 6.45
N ARG A 49 -7.79 9.16 7.23
CA ARG A 49 -7.61 9.31 8.68
C ARG A 49 -6.68 10.46 9.03
N SER A 50 -5.58 10.64 8.30
CA SER A 50 -4.67 11.77 8.53
C SER A 50 -5.29 13.11 8.17
N GLN A 51 -6.14 13.17 7.13
CA GLN A 51 -6.88 14.40 6.81
C GLN A 51 -7.98 14.73 7.84
N GLN A 52 -8.49 13.74 8.58
CA GLN A 52 -9.44 13.97 9.69
C GLN A 52 -8.78 14.38 11.01
N GLN A 53 -7.48 14.14 11.21
CA GLN A 53 -6.75 14.64 12.39
C GLN A 53 -6.30 16.11 12.24
N GLU A 54 -6.50 16.71 11.06
CA GLU A 54 -6.27 18.14 10.79
C GLU A 54 -7.60 18.91 10.62
N LYS A 55 -8.61 18.58 11.44
CA LYS A 55 -9.82 19.39 11.67
C LYS A 55 -10.11 19.42 13.16
#